data_AF-A0A2M8H093-F1
#
_entry.id   AF-A0A2M8H093-F1
#
_cell.length_a   1.000
_cell.length_b   1.000
_cell.length_c   1.000
_cell.angle_alpha   90.00
_cell.angle_beta   90.00
_cell.angle_gamma   90.00
#
_symmetry.space_group_name_H-M   'P 1'
#
loop_
_entity.id
_entity.type
_entity.pdbx_description
1 polymer ?
#
loop_
_entity_poly.entity_id
_entity_poly.type
_entity_poly.pdbx_seq_one_letter_code
_entity_poly.pdbx_strand_id
1 'polypeptide(L)'
;MKLSKSLEDSLKKDDLSNLAVNIGEVGIDAILDNGVLRDIPILSSIVGGINAIGSVRDALFTKKLVSFLSELSDIPVEQRRIMIDSIDNSDDYKVKVGEKLIYIIEKAEDHYTSKVIAIFFSEFLVGEITYNQFLKISRIIDGMFIGDFLEFASESSEPIDFDSDNTFINTGLVDVYFEPVVVKDSDYYDDCEKYVTSGGASLYVTPIGELVRSILKGKNYT
;
A
#
# COMPACT_ATOMS: atom_id res chain seq x y z
N MET A 1 -1.85 9.56 -21.19
CA MET A 1 -0.83 10.48 -21.74
C MET A 1 -0.93 11.91 -21.20
N LYS A 2 -2.10 12.58 -21.19
CA LYS A 2 -2.24 13.88 -20.48
C LYS A 2 -2.31 13.71 -18.95
N LEU A 3 -3.14 12.80 -18.48
CA LEU A 3 -3.37 12.59 -17.04
C LEU A 3 -2.10 12.11 -16.30
N SER A 4 -1.38 11.13 -16.87
CA SER A 4 -0.12 10.63 -16.30
C SER A 4 0.93 11.73 -16.16
N LYS A 5 1.08 12.58 -17.19
CA LYS A 5 1.97 13.73 -17.13
C LYS A 5 1.53 14.76 -16.08
N SER A 6 0.22 15.07 -16.00
CA SER A 6 -0.30 15.96 -14.97
C SER A 6 -0.05 15.40 -13.55
N LEU A 7 -0.09 14.07 -13.37
CA LEU A 7 0.23 13.44 -12.07
C LEU A 7 1.70 13.64 -11.74
N GLU A 8 2.61 13.32 -12.66
CA GLU A 8 4.05 13.54 -12.47
C GLU A 8 4.36 15.00 -12.15
N ASP A 9 3.76 15.94 -12.89
CA ASP A 9 3.93 17.37 -12.64
C ASP A 9 3.42 17.76 -11.24
N SER A 10 2.33 17.16 -10.76
CA SER A 10 1.79 17.43 -9.42
C SER A 10 2.65 16.83 -8.30
N LEU A 11 3.21 15.64 -8.52
CA LEU A 11 4.14 14.99 -7.58
C LEU A 11 5.47 15.75 -7.47
N LYS A 12 5.91 16.40 -8.55
CA LYS A 12 7.19 17.12 -8.63
C LYS A 12 7.07 18.65 -8.39
N LYS A 13 5.93 19.13 -7.87
CA LYS A 13 5.68 20.54 -7.51
C LYS A 13 5.21 20.68 -6.07
N ASP A 14 5.27 21.90 -5.54
CA ASP A 14 4.99 22.21 -4.13
C ASP A 14 3.50 22.39 -3.81
N ASP A 15 2.62 21.88 -4.67
CA ASP A 15 1.18 22.17 -4.60
C ASP A 15 0.43 21.22 -3.64
N LEU A 16 1.11 20.22 -3.06
CA LEU A 16 0.47 19.18 -2.23
C LEU A 16 0.25 19.60 -0.77
N SER A 17 1.05 20.52 -0.22
CA SER A 17 0.93 20.97 1.17
C SER A 17 -0.42 21.65 1.43
N ASN A 18 -0.88 22.47 0.49
CA ASN A 18 -2.19 23.11 0.55
C ASN A 18 -3.34 22.09 0.52
N LEU A 19 -3.17 20.96 -0.17
CA LEU A 19 -4.18 19.91 -0.24
C LEU A 19 -4.41 19.26 1.13
N ALA A 20 -3.33 18.90 1.83
CA ALA A 20 -3.43 18.27 3.15
C ALA A 20 -4.11 19.20 4.16
N VAL A 21 -3.77 20.50 4.17
CA VAL A 21 -4.43 21.50 5.01
C VAL A 21 -5.93 21.57 4.71
N ASN A 22 -6.30 21.69 3.44
CA ASN A 22 -7.71 21.76 3.05
C ASN A 22 -8.49 20.50 3.48
N ILE A 23 -7.91 19.30 3.36
CA ILE A 23 -8.58 18.05 3.76
C ILE A 23 -8.82 18.03 5.26
N GLY A 24 -7.85 18.49 6.06
CA GLY A 24 -8.00 18.58 7.51
C GLY A 24 -9.09 19.58 7.94
N GLU A 25 -9.27 20.67 7.20
CA GLU A 25 -10.24 21.73 7.55
C GLU A 25 -11.69 21.37 7.19
N VAL A 26 -11.92 20.86 5.97
CA VAL A 26 -13.29 20.71 5.42
C VAL A 26 -13.61 19.28 4.96
N GLY A 27 -12.63 18.37 4.93
CA GLY A 27 -12.80 17.01 4.43
C GLY A 27 -12.81 16.88 2.91
N ILE A 28 -12.68 15.66 2.41
CA ILE A 28 -12.52 15.41 0.97
C ILE A 28 -13.81 15.71 0.17
N ASP A 29 -14.99 15.41 0.73
CA ASP A 29 -16.26 15.60 0.01
C ASP A 29 -16.55 17.09 -0.22
N ALA A 30 -16.32 17.94 0.78
CA ALA A 30 -16.47 19.39 0.63
C ALA A 30 -15.47 19.98 -0.38
N ILE A 31 -14.26 19.44 -0.46
CA ILE A 31 -13.25 19.86 -1.44
C ILE A 31 -13.71 19.58 -2.87
N LEU A 32 -14.34 18.42 -3.10
CA LEU A 32 -14.88 18.03 -4.40
C LEU A 32 -16.03 18.97 -4.83
N ASP A 33 -16.91 19.31 -3.89
CA ASP A 33 -18.10 20.14 -4.15
C ASP A 33 -17.76 21.64 -4.32
N ASN A 34 -16.78 22.16 -3.57
CA ASN A 34 -16.47 23.59 -3.53
C ASN A 34 -15.46 24.04 -4.60
N GLY A 35 -14.95 23.12 -5.43
CA GLY A 35 -14.00 23.46 -6.50
C GLY A 35 -12.65 23.97 -6.00
N VAL A 36 -12.30 23.69 -4.74
CA VAL A 36 -11.02 24.03 -4.07
C VAL A 36 -9.84 23.30 -4.75
N LEU A 37 -10.13 22.29 -5.57
CA LEU A 37 -9.18 21.47 -6.31
C LEU A 37 -8.47 22.13 -7.50
N ARG A 38 -8.70 23.42 -7.75
CA ARG A 38 -8.17 24.11 -8.93
C ARG A 38 -6.66 24.33 -8.90
N ASP A 39 -6.07 24.36 -7.72
CA ASP A 39 -4.64 24.68 -7.55
C ASP A 39 -3.71 23.50 -7.86
N ILE A 40 -4.25 22.28 -7.97
CA ILE A 40 -3.47 21.09 -8.34
C ILE A 40 -3.69 20.76 -9.83
N PRO A 41 -2.63 20.73 -10.66
CA PRO A 41 -2.74 20.50 -12.11
C PRO A 41 -3.47 19.21 -12.49
N ILE A 42 -3.26 18.10 -11.77
CA ILE A 42 -3.98 16.86 -12.07
C ILE A 42 -5.46 16.94 -11.69
N LEU A 43 -5.78 17.54 -10.54
CA LEU A 43 -7.16 17.60 -10.07
C LEU A 43 -7.99 18.56 -10.94
N SER A 44 -7.41 19.68 -11.35
CA SER A 44 -8.04 20.56 -12.35
C SER A 44 -8.26 19.87 -13.70
N SER A 45 -7.33 19.01 -14.14
CA SER A 45 -7.48 18.22 -15.37
C SER A 45 -8.67 17.24 -15.29
N ILE A 46 -8.90 16.63 -14.13
CA ILE A 46 -10.00 15.67 -13.91
C ILE A 46 -11.34 16.42 -13.72
N VAL A 47 -11.37 17.44 -12.86
CA VAL A 47 -12.58 18.24 -12.57
C VAL A 47 -13.07 18.99 -13.81
N GLY A 48 -12.18 19.42 -14.69
CA GLY A 48 -12.54 19.97 -16.00
C GLY A 48 -13.32 18.98 -16.89
N GLY A 49 -13.06 17.67 -16.74
CA GLY A 49 -13.82 16.60 -17.40
C GLY A 49 -15.16 16.28 -16.71
N ILE A 50 -15.18 16.31 -15.37
CA ILE A 50 -16.39 16.10 -14.56
C ILE A 50 -17.47 17.13 -14.91
N ASN A 51 -17.11 18.39 -15.11
CA ASN A 51 -18.10 19.44 -15.43
C ASN A 51 -18.73 19.30 -16.84
N ALA A 52 -18.18 18.45 -17.71
CA ALA A 52 -18.70 18.24 -19.06
C ALA A 52 -19.63 17.02 -19.18
N ILE A 53 -19.37 15.92 -18.46
CA ILE A 53 -20.11 14.63 -18.56
C ILE A 53 -20.30 13.92 -17.18
N GLY A 54 -19.72 14.47 -16.10
CA GLY A 54 -19.84 14.10 -14.69
C GLY A 54 -20.28 12.68 -14.36
N SER A 55 -19.36 11.72 -14.38
CA SER A 55 -19.65 10.36 -13.93
C SER A 55 -19.30 10.17 -12.46
N VAL A 56 -20.11 9.38 -11.73
CA VAL A 56 -19.81 8.95 -10.36
C VAL A 56 -18.41 8.33 -10.25
N ARG A 57 -17.95 7.67 -11.31
CA ARG A 57 -16.60 7.10 -11.39
C ARG A 57 -15.51 8.15 -11.27
N ASP A 58 -15.64 9.28 -11.96
CA ASP A 58 -14.64 10.35 -11.93
C ASP A 58 -14.56 10.98 -10.53
N ALA A 59 -15.70 11.15 -9.86
CA ALA A 59 -15.75 11.64 -8.48
C ALA A 59 -15.07 10.65 -7.51
N LEU A 60 -15.37 9.36 -7.63
CA LEU A 60 -14.74 8.32 -6.80
C LEU A 60 -13.24 8.22 -7.04
N PHE A 61 -12.78 8.25 -8.30
CA PHE A 61 -11.35 8.29 -8.61
C PHE A 61 -10.67 9.54 -8.04
N THR A 62 -11.32 10.71 -8.16
CA THR A 62 -10.78 11.95 -7.58
C THR A 62 -10.64 11.85 -6.07
N LYS A 63 -11.61 11.24 -5.37
CA LYS A 63 -11.53 10.98 -3.92
C LYS A 63 -10.32 10.11 -3.57
N LYS A 64 -10.08 9.03 -4.33
CA LYS A 64 -8.90 8.16 -4.17
C LYS A 64 -7.59 8.91 -4.41
N LEU A 65 -7.54 9.72 -5.46
CA LEU A 65 -6.35 10.47 -5.84
C LEU A 65 -6.02 11.57 -4.82
N VAL A 66 -7.02 12.31 -4.34
CA VAL A 66 -6.86 13.33 -3.30
C VAL A 66 -6.28 12.72 -2.03
N SER A 67 -6.87 11.59 -1.58
CA SER A 67 -6.38 10.88 -0.39
C SER A 67 -4.98 10.31 -0.57
N PHE A 68 -4.58 9.97 -1.80
CA PHE A 68 -3.22 9.51 -2.08
C PHE A 68 -2.21 10.66 -2.01
N LEU A 69 -2.52 11.78 -2.67
CA LEU A 69 -1.63 12.93 -2.77
C LEU A 69 -1.43 13.63 -1.42
N SER A 70 -2.44 13.61 -0.55
CA SER A 70 -2.35 14.23 0.78
C SER A 70 -1.31 13.57 1.67
N GLU A 71 -1.14 12.26 1.59
CA GLU A 71 -0.12 11.53 2.37
C GLU A 71 1.32 11.87 1.93
N LEU A 72 1.48 12.57 0.81
CA LEU A 72 2.79 12.98 0.30
C LEU A 72 3.13 14.43 0.65
N SER A 73 2.23 15.16 1.31
CA SER A 73 2.38 16.60 1.58
C SER A 73 3.65 16.96 2.33
N ASP A 74 4.05 16.09 3.26
CA ASP A 74 5.15 16.36 4.18
C ASP A 74 6.52 15.96 3.60
N ILE A 75 6.52 15.36 2.40
CA ILE A 75 7.74 14.93 1.71
C ILE A 75 8.25 16.08 0.85
N PRO A 76 9.50 16.54 1.04
CA PRO A 76 10.08 17.61 0.24
C PRO A 76 10.03 17.33 -1.26
N VAL A 77 9.62 18.34 -2.05
CA VAL A 77 9.48 18.25 -3.52
C VAL A 77 10.75 17.70 -4.18
N GLU A 78 11.92 18.14 -3.77
CA GLU A 78 13.20 17.69 -4.32
C GLU A 78 13.45 16.20 -4.08
N GLN A 79 13.08 15.69 -2.89
CA GLN A 79 13.19 14.28 -2.57
C GLN A 79 12.24 13.44 -3.44
N ARG A 80 10.99 13.90 -3.60
CA ARG A 80 10.04 13.25 -4.51
C ARG A 80 10.57 13.22 -5.95
N ARG A 81 11.12 14.35 -6.43
CA ARG A 81 11.67 14.45 -7.77
C ARG A 81 12.82 13.47 -8.00
N ILE A 82 13.79 13.43 -7.09
CA ILE A 82 14.95 12.54 -7.18
C ILE A 82 14.51 11.08 -7.29
N MET A 83 13.63 10.63 -6.39
CA MET A 83 13.20 9.23 -6.37
C MET A 83 12.36 8.87 -7.59
N ILE A 84 11.44 9.75 -8.02
CA ILE A 84 10.64 9.50 -9.23
C ILE A 84 11.52 9.48 -10.48
N ASP A 85 12.44 10.44 -10.63
CA ASP A 85 13.36 10.50 -11.79
C ASP A 85 14.31 9.29 -11.82
N SER A 86 14.69 8.73 -10.66
CA SER A 86 15.51 7.52 -10.61
C SER A 86 14.84 6.30 -11.26
N ILE A 87 13.50 6.25 -11.20
CA ILE A 87 12.71 5.17 -11.81
C ILE A 87 12.40 5.51 -13.27
N ASP A 88 11.94 6.73 -13.55
CA ASP A 88 11.54 7.14 -14.91
C ASP A 88 12.70 7.13 -15.92
N ASN A 89 13.94 7.27 -15.44
CA ASN A 89 15.16 7.21 -16.26
C ASN A 89 15.88 5.85 -16.20
N SER A 90 15.34 4.87 -15.48
CA SER A 90 15.90 3.51 -15.42
C SER A 90 15.39 2.64 -16.58
N ASP A 91 16.25 1.77 -17.10
CA ASP A 91 15.86 0.75 -18.10
C ASP A 91 15.11 -0.44 -17.47
N ASP A 92 15.11 -0.56 -16.13
CA ASP A 92 14.47 -1.66 -15.41
C ASP A 92 12.93 -1.55 -15.43
N TYR A 93 12.40 -0.33 -15.63
CA TYR A 93 10.97 -0.04 -15.56
C TYR A 93 10.44 0.59 -16.84
N LYS A 94 9.61 -0.17 -17.56
CA LYS A 94 9.03 0.27 -18.85
C LYS A 94 7.88 1.29 -18.73
N VAL A 95 7.31 1.40 -17.53
CA VAL A 95 6.15 2.26 -17.26
C VAL A 95 6.58 3.32 -16.27
N LYS A 96 6.37 4.59 -16.64
CA LYS A 96 6.67 5.74 -15.79
C LYS A 96 5.87 5.71 -14.50
N VAL A 97 6.40 6.32 -13.46
CA VAL A 97 5.80 6.33 -12.12
C VAL A 97 4.40 6.92 -12.16
N GLY A 98 4.17 8.06 -12.81
CA GLY A 98 2.83 8.66 -12.84
C GLY A 98 1.81 7.78 -13.55
N GLU A 99 2.18 7.12 -14.64
CA GLU A 99 1.29 6.17 -15.30
C GLU A 99 1.01 4.95 -14.42
N LYS A 100 2.04 4.40 -13.77
CA LYS A 100 1.90 3.26 -12.88
C LYS A 100 1.01 3.56 -11.67
N LEU A 101 1.14 4.74 -11.08
CA LEU A 101 0.31 5.19 -9.96
C LEU A 101 -1.16 5.34 -10.34
N ILE A 102 -1.47 5.81 -11.56
CA ILE A 102 -2.87 5.85 -12.03
C ILE A 102 -3.48 4.44 -12.02
N TYR A 103 -2.78 3.43 -12.53
CA TYR A 103 -3.26 2.05 -12.48
C TYR A 103 -3.48 1.53 -11.05
N ILE A 104 -2.59 1.89 -10.13
CA ILE A 104 -2.67 1.47 -8.72
C ILE A 104 -3.84 2.15 -8.01
N ILE A 105 -3.99 3.47 -8.18
CA ILE A 105 -5.04 4.27 -7.54
C ILE A 105 -6.43 3.91 -8.10
N GLU A 106 -6.55 3.66 -9.41
CA GLU A 106 -7.81 3.23 -10.03
C GLU A 106 -8.29 1.90 -9.43
N LYS A 107 -7.34 0.99 -9.17
CA LYS A 107 -7.60 -0.35 -8.63
C LYS A 107 -7.90 -0.39 -7.14
N ALA A 108 -7.35 0.55 -6.36
CA ALA A 108 -7.65 0.65 -4.93
C ALA A 108 -9.17 0.63 -4.73
N GLU A 109 -9.67 -0.14 -3.77
CA GLU A 109 -11.11 -0.32 -3.56
C GLU A 109 -11.81 1.03 -3.34
N ASP A 110 -11.29 1.81 -2.39
CA ASP A 110 -11.76 3.13 -2.04
C ASP A 110 -10.60 4.08 -1.68
N HIS A 111 -10.95 5.25 -1.15
CA HIS A 111 -10.00 6.28 -0.76
C HIS A 111 -9.17 5.91 0.49
N TYR A 112 -9.68 5.08 1.40
CA TYR A 112 -8.91 4.57 2.54
C TYR A 112 -7.83 3.60 2.06
N THR A 113 -8.17 2.67 1.17
CA THR A 113 -7.19 1.79 0.54
C THR A 113 -6.14 2.59 -0.23
N SER A 114 -6.55 3.65 -0.93
CA SER A 114 -5.64 4.57 -1.62
C SER A 114 -4.67 5.28 -0.66
N LYS A 115 -5.16 5.74 0.51
CA LYS A 115 -4.34 6.31 1.59
C LYS A 115 -3.28 5.32 2.08
N VAL A 116 -3.67 4.07 2.35
CA VAL A 116 -2.75 3.01 2.81
C VAL A 116 -1.66 2.75 1.77
N ILE A 117 -2.00 2.69 0.48
CA ILE A 117 -1.00 2.55 -0.59
C ILE A 117 -0.05 3.75 -0.62
N ALA A 118 -0.57 4.97 -0.41
CA ALA A 118 0.23 6.19 -0.39
C ALA A 118 1.26 6.21 0.75
N ILE A 119 0.96 5.60 1.90
CA ILE A 119 1.93 5.39 2.97
C ILE A 119 3.14 4.60 2.45
N PHE A 120 2.95 3.47 1.76
CA PHE A 120 4.07 2.71 1.21
C PHE A 120 4.80 3.46 0.09
N PHE A 121 4.08 4.25 -0.71
CA PHE A 121 4.74 5.12 -1.69
C PHE A 121 5.59 6.20 -1.01
N SER A 122 5.13 6.76 0.11
CA SER A 122 5.89 7.73 0.92
C SER A 122 7.21 7.14 1.40
N GLU A 123 7.21 5.89 1.88
CA GLU A 123 8.40 5.16 2.31
C GLU A 123 9.39 4.93 1.15
N PHE A 124 8.88 4.69 -0.05
CA PHE A 124 9.72 4.64 -1.24
C PHE A 124 10.35 6.01 -1.53
N LEU A 125 9.56 7.09 -1.45
CA LEU A 125 10.05 8.44 -1.70
C LEU A 125 11.08 8.89 -0.66
N VAL A 126 11.01 8.39 0.57
CA VAL A 126 12.03 8.68 1.59
C VAL A 126 13.23 7.73 1.57
N GLY A 127 13.16 6.64 0.80
CA GLY A 127 14.26 5.70 0.59
C GLY A 127 14.29 4.51 1.56
N GLU A 128 13.26 4.33 2.37
CA GLU A 128 13.14 3.21 3.32
C GLU A 128 12.79 1.89 2.62
N ILE A 129 12.11 1.96 1.47
CA ILE A 129 11.81 0.79 0.63
C ILE A 129 12.15 1.03 -0.83
N THR A 130 12.45 -0.06 -1.55
CA THR A 130 12.65 -0.03 -3.00
C THR A 130 11.33 0.14 -3.74
N TYR A 131 11.39 0.68 -4.97
CA TYR A 131 10.21 0.76 -5.83
C TYR A 131 9.60 -0.63 -6.11
N ASN A 132 10.42 -1.67 -6.23
CA ASN A 132 9.92 -3.04 -6.41
C ASN A 132 9.13 -3.54 -5.19
N GLN A 133 9.59 -3.23 -3.98
CA GLN A 133 8.84 -3.54 -2.74
C GLN A 133 7.52 -2.78 -2.70
N PHE A 134 7.51 -1.48 -3.01
CA PHE A 134 6.27 -0.70 -3.15
C PHE A 134 5.29 -1.35 -4.13
N LEU A 135 5.76 -1.76 -5.32
CA LEU A 135 4.91 -2.40 -6.33
C LEU A 135 4.35 -3.75 -5.86
N LYS A 136 5.14 -4.56 -5.15
CA LYS A 136 4.70 -5.83 -4.57
C LYS A 136 3.63 -5.59 -3.51
N ILE A 137 3.86 -4.68 -2.57
CA ILE A 137 2.89 -4.35 -1.51
C ILE A 137 1.58 -3.82 -2.12
N SER A 138 1.67 -2.92 -3.09
CA SER A 138 0.49 -2.41 -3.81
C SER A 138 -0.32 -3.53 -4.47
N ARG A 139 0.37 -4.57 -4.99
CA ARG A 139 -0.27 -5.75 -5.59
C ARG A 139 -0.91 -6.66 -4.55
N ILE A 140 -0.32 -6.76 -3.36
CA ILE A 140 -0.87 -7.51 -2.22
C ILE A 140 -2.17 -6.84 -1.74
N ILE A 141 -2.14 -5.51 -1.52
CA ILE A 141 -3.31 -4.73 -1.11
C ILE A 141 -4.45 -4.85 -2.13
N ASP A 142 -4.16 -4.80 -3.44
CA ASP A 142 -5.14 -5.02 -4.53
C ASP A 142 -5.72 -6.46 -4.54
N GLY A 143 -5.05 -7.42 -3.90
CA GLY A 143 -5.38 -8.84 -3.95
C GLY A 143 -6.16 -9.39 -2.75
N MET A 144 -6.39 -8.58 -1.71
CA MET A 144 -7.05 -9.02 -0.48
C MET A 144 -7.94 -7.93 0.10
N PHE A 145 -8.83 -8.31 1.02
CA PHE A 145 -9.64 -7.36 1.74
C PHE A 145 -8.74 -6.45 2.61
N ILE A 146 -8.99 -5.14 2.58
CA ILE A 146 -8.14 -4.19 3.30
C ILE A 146 -8.17 -4.43 4.81
N GLY A 147 -9.28 -4.91 5.36
CA GLY A 147 -9.38 -5.27 6.78
C GLY A 147 -8.39 -6.36 7.17
N ASP A 148 -8.32 -7.44 6.39
CA ASP A 148 -7.38 -8.55 6.61
C ASP A 148 -5.92 -8.09 6.49
N PHE A 149 -5.64 -7.17 5.55
CA PHE A 149 -4.30 -6.60 5.37
C PHE A 149 -3.86 -5.78 6.58
N LEU A 150 -4.78 -4.96 7.12
CA LEU A 150 -4.52 -4.13 8.30
C LEU A 150 -4.45 -4.97 9.57
N GLU A 151 -5.26 -6.02 9.68
CA GLU A 151 -5.18 -7.02 10.76
C GLU A 151 -3.79 -7.66 10.78
N PHE A 152 -3.33 -8.21 9.64
CA PHE A 152 -1.98 -8.76 9.50
C PHE A 152 -0.88 -7.78 9.91
N ALA A 153 -1.02 -6.51 9.50
CA ALA A 153 -0.05 -5.47 9.80
C ALA A 153 -0.01 -5.08 11.30
N SER A 154 -1.12 -5.25 12.00
CA SER A 154 -1.27 -4.95 13.43
C SER A 154 -0.84 -6.11 14.35
N GLU A 155 -0.82 -7.33 13.83
CA GLU A 155 -0.44 -8.52 14.58
C GLU A 155 1.01 -8.46 15.09
N SER A 156 1.19 -8.97 16.31
CA SER A 156 2.52 -9.14 16.89
C SER A 156 3.31 -10.26 16.19
N SER A 157 4.60 -10.36 16.47
CA SER A 157 5.51 -11.38 15.92
C SER A 157 5.24 -12.80 16.43
N GLU A 158 4.05 -13.10 16.95
CA GLU A 158 3.68 -14.45 17.35
C GLU A 158 3.60 -15.38 16.12
N PRO A 159 3.85 -16.69 16.32
CA PRO A 159 3.71 -17.66 15.25
C PRO A 159 2.29 -17.63 14.69
N ILE A 160 2.18 -17.52 13.37
CA ILE A 160 0.88 -17.53 12.70
C ILE A 160 0.35 -18.96 12.76
N ASP A 161 -0.84 -19.11 13.33
CA ASP A 161 -1.51 -20.40 13.43
C ASP A 161 -1.95 -20.88 12.04
N PHE A 162 -1.62 -22.14 11.71
CA PHE A 162 -2.09 -22.77 10.48
C PHE A 162 -3.60 -22.90 10.42
N ASP A 163 -4.23 -23.03 11.59
CA ASP A 163 -5.68 -23.21 11.71
C ASP A 163 -6.41 -21.85 11.82
N SER A 164 -5.70 -20.73 11.66
CA SER A 164 -6.32 -19.41 11.60
C SER A 164 -7.20 -19.26 10.37
N ASP A 165 -8.31 -18.50 10.50
CA ASP A 165 -9.21 -18.19 9.39
C ASP A 165 -8.47 -17.47 8.25
N ASN A 166 -7.41 -16.72 8.58
CA ASN A 166 -6.59 -15.93 7.66
C ASN A 166 -5.11 -16.35 7.72
N THR A 167 -4.73 -17.41 6.99
CA THR A 167 -3.32 -17.88 6.98
C THR A 167 -2.35 -17.00 6.17
N PHE A 168 -2.87 -16.08 5.33
CA PHE A 168 -2.12 -15.18 4.45
C PHE A 168 -1.12 -15.83 3.47
N ILE A 169 -1.03 -17.17 3.39
CA ILE A 169 -0.04 -17.90 2.59
C ILE A 169 -0.08 -17.48 1.11
N ASN A 170 -1.27 -17.26 0.56
CA ASN A 170 -1.45 -16.90 -0.85
C ASN A 170 -1.15 -15.43 -1.17
N THR A 171 -0.84 -14.61 -0.15
CA THR A 171 -0.58 -13.17 -0.31
C THR A 171 0.91 -12.88 -0.53
N GLY A 172 1.80 -13.80 -0.13
CA GLY A 172 3.25 -13.56 -0.07
C GLY A 172 3.73 -12.79 1.17
N LEU A 173 2.82 -12.44 2.09
CA LEU A 173 3.16 -11.88 3.41
C LEU A 173 3.67 -12.97 4.38
N VAL A 174 3.24 -14.21 4.14
CA VAL A 174 3.57 -15.40 4.95
C VAL A 174 4.01 -16.52 4.03
N ASP A 175 4.91 -17.36 4.51
CA ASP A 175 5.40 -18.54 3.79
C ASP A 175 5.58 -19.72 4.74
N VAL A 176 5.73 -20.91 4.19
CA VAL A 176 5.78 -22.17 4.94
C VAL A 176 7.22 -22.63 5.11
N TYR A 177 7.61 -22.87 6.35
CA TYR A 177 8.84 -23.56 6.70
C TYR A 177 8.54 -25.02 7.04
N PHE A 178 9.33 -25.94 6.49
CA PHE A 178 9.19 -27.38 6.73
C PHE A 178 10.38 -27.89 7.54
N GLU A 179 10.11 -28.30 8.78
CA GLU A 179 11.04 -29.09 9.57
C GLU A 179 10.84 -30.58 9.27
N PRO A 180 11.92 -31.34 9.00
CA PRO A 180 11.83 -32.78 8.78
C PRO A 180 11.11 -33.48 9.92
N VAL A 181 10.10 -34.28 9.59
CA VAL A 181 9.37 -35.07 10.59
C VAL A 181 10.29 -36.19 11.10
N VAL A 182 10.54 -36.19 12.40
CA VAL A 182 11.30 -37.23 13.09
C VAL A 182 10.33 -38.01 13.97
N VAL A 183 10.38 -39.33 13.86
CA VAL A 183 9.61 -40.26 14.69
C VAL A 183 10.59 -41.06 15.54
N LYS A 184 10.40 -41.07 16.85
CA LYS A 184 11.19 -41.85 17.82
C LYS A 184 10.27 -42.71 18.66
N ASP A 185 10.74 -43.89 19.07
CA ASP A 185 10.04 -44.66 20.09
C ASP A 185 10.04 -43.86 21.40
N SER A 186 8.94 -43.90 22.16
CA SER A 186 8.93 -43.29 23.49
C SER A 186 9.80 -44.10 24.44
N ASP A 187 10.75 -43.44 25.10
CA ASP A 187 11.62 -44.06 26.11
C ASP A 187 10.89 -44.28 27.46
N TYR A 188 9.66 -43.77 27.60
CA TYR A 188 8.86 -43.85 28.82
C TYR A 188 7.84 -44.97 28.75
N TYR A 189 7.99 -45.96 29.64
CA TYR A 189 7.09 -47.13 29.72
C TYR A 189 5.65 -46.81 30.13
N ASP A 190 5.41 -45.65 30.76
CA ASP A 190 4.07 -45.20 31.22
C ASP A 190 3.41 -44.19 30.27
N ASP A 191 4.04 -43.85 29.14
CA ASP A 191 3.45 -42.93 28.17
C ASP A 191 2.32 -43.61 27.37
N CYS A 192 1.21 -42.90 27.18
CA CYS A 192 0.09 -43.40 26.39
C CYS A 192 0.43 -43.48 24.89
N GLU A 193 1.44 -42.73 24.44
CA GLU A 193 1.89 -42.68 23.05
C GLU A 193 3.17 -43.50 22.85
N LYS A 194 3.09 -44.51 21.96
CA LYS A 194 4.21 -45.39 21.62
C LYS A 194 5.35 -44.66 20.87
N TYR A 195 5.01 -43.57 20.18
CA TYR A 195 5.92 -42.82 19.33
C TYR A 195 5.86 -41.33 19.70
N VAL A 196 7.03 -40.70 19.80
CA VAL A 196 7.17 -39.24 19.91
C VAL A 196 7.52 -38.69 18.53
N THR A 197 6.76 -37.71 18.08
CA THR A 197 6.98 -37.02 16.80
C THR A 197 7.48 -35.59 17.04
N SER A 198 8.35 -35.11 16.15
CA SER A 198 8.81 -33.70 16.12
C SER A 198 8.99 -33.23 14.68
N GLY A 199 9.04 -31.91 14.47
CA GLY A 199 9.06 -31.30 13.14
C GLY A 199 7.65 -31.07 12.60
N GLY A 200 7.52 -30.78 11.30
CA GLY A 200 6.25 -30.44 10.67
C GLY A 200 6.33 -29.15 9.86
N ALA A 201 5.18 -28.54 9.59
CA ALA A 201 5.10 -27.24 8.94
C ALA A 201 4.91 -26.15 10.00
N SER A 202 5.63 -25.03 9.88
CA SER A 202 5.44 -23.79 10.64
C SER A 202 5.26 -22.63 9.65
N LEU A 203 4.38 -21.67 9.94
CA LEU A 203 4.30 -20.43 9.15
C LEU A 203 5.33 -19.42 9.66
N TYR A 204 5.93 -18.66 8.74
CA TYR A 204 6.80 -17.54 9.08
C TYR A 204 6.45 -16.31 8.24
N VAL A 205 6.64 -15.13 8.81
CA VAL A 205 6.44 -13.86 8.12
C VAL A 205 7.58 -13.64 7.14
N THR A 206 7.25 -13.37 5.88
CA THR A 206 8.26 -13.12 4.86
C THR A 206 8.94 -11.76 5.06
N PRO A 207 10.11 -11.49 4.45
CA PRO A 207 10.73 -10.17 4.54
C PRO A 207 9.84 -9.01 4.10
N ILE A 208 8.89 -9.26 3.17
CA ILE A 208 7.93 -8.22 2.78
C ILE A 208 6.80 -8.06 3.79
N GLY A 209 6.37 -9.14 4.44
CA GLY A 209 5.44 -9.11 5.57
C GLY A 209 6.01 -8.33 6.76
N GLU A 210 7.27 -8.56 7.10
CA GLU A 210 7.96 -7.83 8.18
C GLU A 210 8.07 -6.33 7.87
N LEU A 211 8.35 -6.00 6.61
CA LEU A 211 8.39 -4.61 6.15
C LEU A 211 7.01 -3.94 6.24
N VAL A 212 5.93 -4.65 5.87
CA VAL A 212 4.56 -4.18 6.04
C VAL A 212 4.25 -3.88 7.51
N ARG A 213 4.52 -4.84 8.41
CA ARG A 213 4.33 -4.68 9.85
C ARG A 213 5.13 -3.50 10.39
N SER A 214 6.40 -3.38 10.01
CA SER A 214 7.30 -2.30 10.44
C SER A 214 6.80 -0.91 10.03
N ILE A 215 6.37 -0.74 8.77
CA ILE A 215 5.94 0.56 8.23
C ILE A 215 4.62 1.02 8.84
N LEU A 216 3.68 0.11 9.04
CA LEU A 216 2.36 0.44 9.58
C LEU A 216 2.34 0.52 11.11
N LYS A 217 3.38 0.02 11.78
CA LYS A 217 3.50 0.11 13.23
C LYS A 217 3.47 1.56 13.70
N GLY A 218 2.42 1.92 14.45
CA GLY A 218 2.28 3.25 15.04
C GLY A 218 1.85 4.35 14.06
N LYS A 219 1.53 4.02 12.80
CA LYS A 219 0.90 4.96 11.88
C LYS A 219 -0.62 4.95 12.04
N ASN A 220 -1.23 6.13 11.94
CA ASN A 220 -2.68 6.28 12.00
C ASN A 220 -3.24 6.24 10.57
N TYR A 221 -3.69 5.07 10.15
CA TYR A 221 -4.24 4.83 8.81
C TYR A 221 -5.78 4.65 8.81
N THR A 222 -6.40 4.79 9.99
CA THR A 222 -7.86 4.94 10.15
C THR A 222 -8.35 6.33 9.80
#